data_AF-M1CW18-F1
#
_entry.id   AF-M1CW18-F1
#
_cell.length_a   1.000
_cell.length_b   1.000
_cell.length_c   1.000
_cell.angle_alpha   90.00
_cell.angle_beta   90.00
_cell.angle_gamma   90.00
#
_symmetry.space_group_name_H-M   'P 1'
#
loop_
_entity.id
_entity.type
_entity.pdbx_description
1 polymer ?
#
loop_
_entity_poly.entity_id
_entity_poly.type
_entity_poly.pdbx_seq_one_letter_code
_entity_poly.pdbx_strand_id
1 'polypeptide(L)'
;MADASKNGVAQEAVQNIKRSSKTMTEAEARQILGVTEDSSWEEIVQKYDNLFERNAKNRSFYLQSKVHRAKECLEEVHKPKEPETK
;
A
#
# COMPACT_ATOMS: atom_id res chain seq x y z
N MET A 1 39.35 20.14 -28.48
CA MET A 1 38.87 20.58 -27.15
C MET A 1 37.35 20.58 -27.17
N ALA A 2 36.70 19.58 -26.57
CA ALA A 2 35.33 19.62 -26.05
C ALA A 2 34.91 18.19 -25.63
N ASP A 3 35.37 17.75 -24.46
CA ASP A 3 34.79 16.62 -23.74
C ASP A 3 33.53 17.14 -23.03
N ALA A 4 32.35 16.80 -23.55
CA ALA A 4 31.09 17.15 -22.93
C ALA A 4 30.62 15.99 -22.05
N SER A 5 31.16 15.93 -20.84
CA SER A 5 30.69 15.05 -19.76
C SER A 5 29.24 15.37 -19.40
N LYS A 6 28.29 14.64 -19.98
CA LYS A 6 26.87 14.63 -19.60
C LYS A 6 26.54 13.32 -18.88
N ASN A 7 27.07 13.13 -17.68
CA ASN A 7 26.71 11.99 -16.81
C ASN A 7 26.33 12.53 -15.43
N GLY A 8 25.07 12.97 -15.28
CA GLY A 8 24.58 13.46 -13.99
C GLY A 8 23.07 13.36 -13.77
N VAL A 9 22.25 13.39 -14.83
CA VAL A 9 20.78 13.52 -14.67
C VAL A 9 19.99 12.23 -14.88
N ALA A 10 20.63 11.13 -15.31
CA ALA A 10 19.92 9.88 -15.61
C ALA A 10 19.65 9.00 -14.38
N GLN A 11 20.43 9.15 -13.30
CA GLN A 11 20.30 8.27 -12.11
C GLN A 11 19.20 8.71 -11.14
N GLU A 12 18.83 10.00 -11.11
CA GLU A 12 17.78 10.49 -10.21
C GLU A 12 16.36 10.09 -10.69
N ALA A 13 16.14 10.05 -12.01
CA ALA A 13 14.84 9.66 -12.57
C ALA A 13 14.51 8.19 -12.29
N VAL A 14 15.49 7.28 -12.38
CA VAL A 14 15.28 5.84 -12.14
C VAL A 14 15.06 5.50 -10.66
N GLN A 15 15.60 6.29 -9.74
CA GLN A 15 15.39 6.11 -8.29
C GLN A 15 13.98 6.56 -7.87
N ASN A 16 13.44 7.59 -8.51
CA ASN A 16 12.05 8.03 -8.27
C ASN A 16 11.03 6.99 -8.78
N ILE A 17 11.27 6.40 -9.95
CA ILE A 17 10.39 5.36 -10.52
C ILE A 17 10.36 4.10 -9.64
N LYS A 18 11.48 3.73 -9.01
CA LYS A 18 11.54 2.62 -8.05
C LYS A 18 10.75 2.86 -6.76
N ARG A 19 10.46 4.11 -6.38
CA ARG A 19 9.57 4.42 -5.24
C ARG A 19 8.09 4.31 -5.60
N SER A 20 7.72 4.62 -6.84
CA SER A 20 6.32 4.54 -7.32
C SER A 20 5.79 3.11 -7.47
N SER A 21 6.70 2.12 -7.53
CA SER A 21 6.38 0.69 -7.61
C SER A 21 6.43 -0.02 -6.25
N LYS A 22 6.48 0.71 -5.13
CA LYS A 22 6.52 0.09 -3.81
C LYS A 22 5.17 -0.61 -3.58
N THR A 23 5.21 -1.94 -3.54
CA THR A 23 4.15 -2.75 -2.95
C THR A 23 3.79 -2.15 -1.59
N MET A 24 2.49 -2.02 -1.32
CA MET A 24 2.04 -1.37 -0.10
C MET A 24 2.59 -2.11 1.11
N THR A 25 3.17 -1.37 2.05
CA THR A 25 3.71 -1.96 3.29
C THR A 25 2.60 -2.13 4.33
N GLU A 26 2.79 -3.03 5.30
CA GLU A 26 1.85 -3.19 6.42
C GLU A 26 1.63 -1.87 7.16
N ALA A 27 2.71 -1.13 7.43
CA ALA A 27 2.64 0.17 8.09
C ALA A 27 1.77 1.16 7.32
N GLU A 28 1.95 1.25 5.99
CA GLU A 28 1.09 2.09 5.14
C GLU A 28 -0.37 1.62 5.15
N ALA A 29 -0.60 0.30 5.10
CA ALA A 29 -1.94 -0.25 5.15
C ALA A 29 -2.66 0.09 6.47
N ARG A 30 -1.95 -0.02 7.60
CA ARG A 30 -2.45 0.39 8.93
C ARG A 30 -2.77 1.88 8.97
N GLN A 31 -1.91 2.72 8.41
CA GLN A 31 -2.15 4.16 8.33
C GLN A 31 -3.37 4.51 7.45
N ILE A 32 -3.57 3.82 6.32
CA ILE A 32 -4.73 4.04 5.43
C ILE A 32 -6.04 3.66 6.12
N LEU A 33 -6.05 2.57 6.87
CA LEU A 33 -7.25 2.10 7.59
C LEU A 33 -7.43 2.77 8.95
N GLY A 34 -6.43 3.50 9.44
CA GLY A 34 -6.44 4.16 10.75
C GLY A 34 -6.50 3.16 11.91
N VAL A 35 -5.73 2.08 11.81
CA VAL A 35 -5.60 1.01 12.81
C VAL A 35 -4.18 0.96 13.38
N THR A 36 -4.03 0.36 14.55
CA THR A 36 -2.71 0.16 15.20
C THR A 36 -2.26 -1.29 15.06
N GLU A 37 -1.07 -1.61 15.58
CA GLU A 37 -0.52 -2.96 15.55
C GLU A 37 -1.32 -3.94 16.42
N ASP A 38 -1.93 -3.42 17.48
CA ASP A 38 -2.78 -4.16 18.42
C ASP A 38 -4.23 -4.37 17.92
N SER A 39 -4.59 -3.75 16.79
CA SER A 39 -5.93 -3.86 16.23
C SER A 39 -6.21 -5.31 15.82
N SER A 40 -7.32 -5.85 16.33
CA SER A 40 -7.80 -7.18 15.92
C SER A 40 -8.29 -7.17 14.48
N TRP A 41 -8.28 -8.34 13.83
CA TRP A 41 -8.76 -8.50 12.46
C TRP A 41 -10.20 -7.98 12.26
N GLU A 42 -11.06 -8.22 13.25
CA GLU A 42 -12.45 -7.75 13.23
C GLU A 42 -12.54 -6.22 13.20
N GLU A 43 -11.69 -5.52 13.96
CA GLU A 43 -11.60 -4.06 13.97
C GLU A 43 -11.09 -3.52 12.62
N ILE A 44 -10.10 -4.20 12.02
CA ILE A 44 -9.56 -3.87 10.70
C ILE A 44 -10.66 -3.95 9.64
N VAL A 45 -11.44 -5.04 9.63
CA VAL A 45 -12.55 -5.24 8.69
C VAL A 45 -13.64 -4.17 8.88
N GLN A 46 -13.98 -3.85 10.13
CA GLN A 46 -14.96 -2.81 10.44
C GLN A 46 -14.51 -1.42 9.96
N LYS A 47 -13.24 -1.07 10.18
CA LYS A 47 -12.65 0.19 9.70
C LYS A 47 -12.62 0.25 8.18
N TYR A 48 -12.22 -0.85 7.54
CA TYR A 48 -12.23 -0.99 6.10
C TYR A 48 -13.62 -0.74 5.52
N ASP A 49 -14.66 -1.39 6.03
CA ASP A 49 -16.02 -1.28 5.51
C ASP A 49 -16.54 0.17 5.61
N ASN A 50 -16.36 0.80 6.78
CA ASN A 50 -16.75 2.20 6.98
C ASN A 50 -16.04 3.16 6.02
N LEU A 51 -14.73 2.97 5.82
CA LEU A 51 -13.96 3.77 4.87
C LEU A 51 -14.39 3.50 3.44
N PHE A 52 -14.60 2.24 3.06
CA PHE A 52 -14.95 1.84 1.72
C PHE A 52 -16.31 2.42 1.31
N GLU A 53 -17.33 2.33 2.18
CA GLU A 53 -18.65 2.91 1.96
C GLU A 53 -18.60 4.45 1.84
N ARG A 54 -17.83 5.12 2.72
CA ARG A 54 -17.69 6.58 2.66
C ARG A 54 -17.00 7.03 1.38
N ASN A 55 -15.96 6.32 0.95
CA ASN A 55 -15.25 6.61 -0.29
C ASN A 55 -16.11 6.30 -1.54
N ALA A 56 -16.97 5.28 -1.48
CA ALA A 56 -17.93 4.96 -2.54
C ALA A 56 -18.89 6.12 -2.79
N LYS A 57 -19.41 6.73 -1.70
CA LYS A 57 -20.30 7.91 -1.77
C LYS A 57 -19.62 9.11 -2.42
N ASN A 58 -18.33 9.28 -2.20
CA ASN A 58 -17.52 10.34 -2.80
C ASN A 58 -16.94 9.98 -4.19
N ARG A 59 -17.32 8.83 -4.78
CA ARG A 59 -16.93 8.34 -6.12
C ARG A 59 -15.42 8.42 -6.43
N SER A 60 -14.57 8.26 -5.42
CA SER A 60 -13.12 8.30 -5.59
C SER A 60 -12.56 6.89 -5.79
N PHE A 61 -12.43 6.48 -7.05
CA PHE A 61 -11.87 5.18 -7.42
C PHE A 61 -10.45 4.96 -6.89
N TYR A 62 -9.62 6.02 -6.89
CA TYR A 62 -8.26 5.95 -6.36
C TYR A 62 -8.24 5.63 -4.86
N LEU A 63 -9.10 6.30 -4.08
CA LEU A 63 -9.18 6.10 -2.64
C LEU A 63 -9.76 4.73 -2.31
N GLN A 64 -10.79 4.28 -3.03
CA GLN A 64 -11.31 2.92 -2.87
C GLN A 64 -10.25 1.86 -3.20
N SER A 65 -9.48 2.05 -4.28
CA SER A 65 -8.39 1.13 -4.64
C SER A 65 -7.28 1.10 -3.58
N LYS A 66 -6.99 2.24 -2.93
CA LYS A 66 -6.03 2.31 -1.81
C LYS A 66 -6.53 1.60 -0.56
N VAL A 67 -7.79 1.81 -0.18
CA VAL A 67 -8.42 1.15 0.98
C VAL A 67 -8.52 -0.36 0.76
N HIS A 68 -8.86 -0.80 -0.46
CA HIS A 68 -8.89 -2.22 -0.81
C HIS A 68 -7.52 -2.87 -0.70
N ARG A 69 -6.50 -2.27 -1.33
CA ARG A 69 -5.13 -2.80 -1.23
C ARG A 69 -4.61 -2.82 0.21
N ALA A 70 -5.02 -1.87 1.05
CA ALA A 70 -4.60 -1.84 2.45
C ALA A 70 -5.16 -3.05 3.19
N LYS A 71 -6.43 -3.39 2.97
CA LYS A 71 -7.04 -4.61 3.52
C LYS A 71 -6.30 -5.86 3.03
N GLU A 72 -6.02 -5.98 1.74
CA GLU A 72 -5.30 -7.13 1.17
C GLU A 72 -3.94 -7.33 1.83
N CYS A 73 -3.16 -6.25 2.01
CA CYS A 73 -1.87 -6.32 2.70
C CYS A 73 -1.98 -6.81 4.15
N LEU A 74 -3.00 -6.37 4.90
CA LEU A 74 -3.20 -6.85 6.27
C LEU A 74 -3.76 -8.27 6.30
N GLU A 75 -4.54 -8.67 5.30
CA GLU A 75 -5.05 -10.04 5.17
C GLU A 75 -3.90 -11.04 4.98
N GLU A 76 -2.88 -10.70 4.20
CA GLU A 76 -1.70 -11.56 4.02
C GLU A 76 -0.90 -11.77 5.31
N VAL A 77 -0.95 -10.81 6.24
CA VAL A 77 -0.26 -10.92 7.54
C VAL A 77 -1.13 -11.63 8.59
N HIS A 78 -2.45 -11.38 8.56
CA HIS A 78 -3.41 -11.99 9.50
C HIS A 78 -3.84 -13.40 9.10
N LYS A 79 -3.74 -13.79 7.82
CA LYS A 79 -3.89 -15.19 7.43
C LYS A 79 -2.72 -15.97 8.02
N PRO A 80 -2.96 -16.96 8.89
CA PRO A 80 -1.92 -17.94 9.13
C PRO A 80 -1.59 -18.55 7.78
N LYS A 81 -0.31 -18.52 7.39
CA LYS A 81 0.18 -19.36 6.30
C LYS A 81 -0.15 -20.79 6.72
N GLU A 82 -1.22 -21.36 6.16
CA GLU A 82 -1.41 -22.80 6.23
C GLU A 82 -0.09 -23.40 5.74
N PRO A 83 0.58 -24.25 6.53
CA PRO A 83 1.80 -24.89 6.09
C PRO A 83 1.41 -25.75 4.89
N GLU A 84 1.78 -25.29 3.69
CA GLU A 84 1.72 -26.06 2.46
C GLU A 84 2.58 -27.31 2.67
N THR A 85 1.94 -28.37 3.16
CA THR A 85 2.53 -29.69 3.27
C THR A 85 2.38 -30.31 1.90
N LYS A 86 3.46 -30.35 1.13
CA LYS A 86 3.56 -31.19 -0.05
C LYS A 86 4.92 -31.85 -0.15
#